data_AF-B7R0U8-F1
#
_entry.id   AF-B7R0U8-F1
#
_cell.length_a   1.000
_cell.length_b   1.000
_cell.length_c   1.000
_cell.angle_alpha   90.00
_cell.angle_beta   90.00
_cell.angle_gamma   90.00
#
_symmetry.space_group_name_H-M   'P 1'
#
loop_
_entity.id
_entity.type
_entity.pdbx_description
1 polymer ?
#
loop_
_entity_poly.entity_id
_entity_poly.type
_entity_poly.pdbx_seq_one_letter_code
_entity_poly.pdbx_strand_id
1 'polypeptide(L)'
;MMRLSGKEEALELVIEYLDSRVLQVSEDWIFEDAKEIAKKIHPRAADSYFIATAKKFNALLVSSDRDMVSRARKLNIPAFYVLDDSDRTQLLETLGGVV
;
A
#
# COMPACT_ATOMS: atom_id res chain seq x y z
N MET A 1 16.70 7.07 30.16
CA MET A 1 16.65 6.76 28.72
C MET A 1 16.73 5.24 28.61
N MET A 2 15.60 4.59 28.37
CA MET A 2 15.51 3.13 28.32
C MET A 2 16.18 2.65 27.03
N ARG A 3 17.23 1.84 27.14
CA ARG A 3 17.75 1.09 26.00
C ARG A 3 16.82 -0.11 25.84
N LEU A 4 16.02 -0.12 24.77
CA LEU A 4 15.23 -1.28 24.35
C LEU A 4 16.21 -2.37 23.91
N SER A 5 16.74 -3.13 24.86
CA SER A 5 17.68 -4.23 24.61
C SER A 5 17.00 -5.57 24.34
N GLY A 6 15.68 -5.60 24.21
CA GLY A 6 14.93 -6.77 23.75
C GLY A 6 14.39 -6.49 22.34
N LYS A 7 14.85 -7.23 21.34
CA LYS A 7 14.25 -7.19 19.98
C LYS A 7 12.73 -7.41 20.02
N GLU A 8 12.27 -8.18 21.01
CA GLU A 8 10.87 -8.53 21.23
C GLU A 8 10.03 -7.32 21.71
N GLU A 9 10.46 -6.64 22.78
CA GLU A 9 9.71 -5.49 23.33
C GLU A 9 9.60 -4.34 22.31
N ALA A 10 10.67 -4.11 21.52
CA ALA A 10 10.61 -3.15 20.43
C ALA A 10 9.65 -3.58 19.31
N LEU A 11 9.57 -4.89 19.02
CA LEU A 11 8.65 -5.44 18.02
C LEU A 11 7.20 -5.32 18.48
N GLU A 12 6.90 -5.66 19.74
CA GLU A 12 5.56 -5.54 20.33
C GLU A 12 5.06 -4.10 20.25
N LEU A 13 5.90 -3.12 20.61
CA LEU A 13 5.54 -1.69 20.50
C LEU A 13 5.26 -1.26 19.05
N VAL A 14 6.00 -1.79 18.08
CA VAL A 14 5.76 -1.50 16.65
C VAL A 14 4.45 -2.13 16.18
N ILE A 15 4.18 -3.38 16.57
CA ILE A 15 2.92 -4.08 16.23
C ILE A 15 1.73 -3.31 16.80
N GLU A 16 1.77 -2.96 18.10
CA GLU A 16 0.70 -2.18 18.75
C GLU A 16 0.51 -0.80 18.09
N TYR A 17 1.61 -0.13 17.74
CA TYR A 17 1.57 1.14 17.02
C TYR A 17 0.87 1.03 15.67
N LEU A 18 1.12 -0.06 14.93
CA LEU A 18 0.50 -0.32 13.63
C LEU A 18 -0.96 -0.72 13.79
N ASP A 19 -1.28 -1.66 14.68
CA ASP A 19 -2.66 -2.12 14.92
C ASP A 19 -3.62 -0.99 15.29
N SER A 20 -3.12 0.03 15.99
CA SER A 20 -3.90 1.21 16.37
C SER A 20 -4.12 2.24 15.25
N ARG A 21 -3.41 2.15 14.12
CA ARG A 21 -3.40 3.19 13.06
C ARG A 21 -3.66 2.69 11.66
N VAL A 22 -3.33 1.44 11.36
CA VAL A 22 -3.47 0.85 10.04
C VAL A 22 -4.36 -0.38 10.10
N LEU A 23 -5.20 -0.52 9.08
CA LEU A 23 -5.90 -1.77 8.85
C LEU A 23 -4.91 -2.78 8.27
N GLN A 24 -4.53 -3.77 9.07
CA GLN A 24 -3.76 -4.91 8.57
C GLN A 24 -4.69 -5.85 7.80
N VAL A 25 -4.34 -6.17 6.56
CA VAL A 25 -5.11 -7.06 5.69
C VAL A 25 -4.47 -8.43 5.72
N SER A 26 -5.23 -9.45 6.14
CA SER A 26 -4.73 -10.83 6.18
C SER A 26 -4.52 -11.40 4.78
N GLU A 27 -3.48 -12.22 4.64
CA GLU A 27 -3.15 -12.85 3.37
C GLU A 27 -4.30 -13.74 2.86
N ASP A 28 -4.83 -14.60 3.73
CA ASP A 28 -5.94 -15.52 3.40
C ASP A 28 -7.16 -14.80 2.80
N TRP A 29 -7.40 -13.56 3.19
CA TRP A 29 -8.54 -12.78 2.72
C TRP A 29 -8.33 -12.12 1.36
N ILE A 30 -7.08 -11.85 0.98
CA ILE A 30 -6.73 -11.11 -0.24
C ILE A 30 -6.06 -11.99 -1.31
N PHE A 31 -5.62 -13.20 -0.96
CA PHE A 31 -4.80 -14.07 -1.81
C PHE A 31 -5.40 -14.33 -3.19
N GLU A 32 -6.68 -14.70 -3.26
CA GLU A 32 -7.33 -14.97 -4.56
C GLU A 32 -7.47 -13.71 -5.42
N ASP A 33 -7.75 -12.55 -4.82
CA ASP A 33 -7.76 -11.28 -5.54
C ASP A 33 -6.37 -10.94 -6.09
N ALA A 34 -5.32 -11.13 -5.29
CA ALA A 34 -3.94 -10.93 -5.70
C ALA A 34 -3.57 -11.86 -6.87
N LYS A 35 -3.97 -13.14 -6.82
CA LYS A 35 -3.78 -14.08 -7.94
C LYS A 35 -4.50 -13.63 -9.21
N GLU A 36 -5.73 -13.14 -9.11
CA GLU A 36 -6.47 -12.62 -10.26
C GLU A 36 -5.82 -11.37 -10.88
N ILE A 37 -5.25 -10.49 -10.05
CA ILE A 37 -4.41 -9.39 -10.53
C ILE A 37 -3.16 -9.93 -11.22
N ALA A 38 -2.46 -10.89 -10.61
CA ALA A 38 -1.22 -11.44 -11.13
C ALA A 38 -1.40 -12.10 -12.51
N LYS A 39 -2.50 -12.82 -12.72
CA LYS A 39 -2.86 -13.43 -14.01
C LYS A 39 -3.06 -12.41 -15.13
N LYS A 40 -3.50 -11.18 -14.81
CA LYS A 40 -3.86 -10.16 -15.82
C LYS A 40 -2.67 -9.31 -16.25
N ILE A 41 -1.81 -8.96 -15.31
CA ILE A 41 -0.75 -7.96 -15.55
C ILE A 41 0.66 -8.51 -15.36
N HIS A 42 0.81 -9.78 -14.94
CA HIS A 42 2.11 -10.44 -14.68
C HIS A 42 3.11 -9.57 -13.91
N PRO A 43 2.78 -9.12 -12.69
CA PRO A 43 3.65 -8.29 -11.87
C PRO A 43 4.61 -9.14 -11.02
N ARG A 44 5.43 -8.50 -10.20
CA ARG A 44 6.04 -9.22 -9.07
C ARG A 44 4.92 -9.65 -8.13
N ALA A 45 5.08 -10.80 -7.47
CA ALA A 45 4.05 -11.35 -6.59
C ALA A 45 3.61 -10.35 -5.49
N ALA A 46 4.55 -9.60 -4.90
CA ALA A 46 4.23 -8.59 -3.88
C ALA A 46 3.33 -7.46 -4.41
N ASP A 47 3.59 -6.96 -5.62
CA ASP A 47 2.83 -5.85 -6.21
C ASP A 47 1.35 -6.23 -6.39
N SER A 48 1.06 -7.50 -6.70
CA SER A 48 -0.33 -7.94 -6.84
C SER A 48 -1.14 -7.86 -5.56
N TYR A 49 -0.52 -8.04 -4.38
CA TYR A 49 -1.23 -7.87 -3.10
C TYR A 49 -1.64 -6.42 -2.88
N PHE A 50 -0.71 -5.47 -3.05
CA PHE A 50 -1.01 -4.05 -2.85
C PHE A 50 -2.06 -3.54 -3.85
N ILE A 51 -1.93 -3.93 -5.13
CA ILE A 51 -2.90 -3.55 -6.16
C ILE A 51 -4.27 -4.17 -5.88
N ALA A 52 -4.33 -5.45 -5.49
CA ALA A 52 -5.58 -6.12 -5.14
C ALA A 52 -6.25 -5.47 -3.92
N THR A 53 -5.49 -5.16 -2.88
CA THR A 53 -5.98 -4.47 -1.69
C THR A 53 -6.57 -3.11 -2.05
N ALA A 54 -5.83 -2.27 -2.80
CA ALA A 54 -6.31 -0.97 -3.22
C ALA A 54 -7.62 -1.08 -4.01
N LYS A 55 -7.71 -2.05 -4.92
CA LYS A 55 -8.94 -2.33 -5.68
C LYS A 55 -10.10 -2.77 -4.79
N LYS A 56 -9.86 -3.70 -3.86
CA LYS A 56 -10.92 -4.31 -3.04
C LYS A 56 -11.53 -3.31 -2.05
N PHE A 57 -10.74 -2.36 -1.58
CA PHE A 57 -11.19 -1.28 -0.70
C PHE A 57 -11.63 0.00 -1.44
N ASN A 58 -11.57 0.04 -2.77
CA ASN A 58 -11.70 1.28 -3.55
C ASN A 58 -10.79 2.41 -3.01
N ALA A 59 -9.57 2.04 -2.60
CA ALA A 59 -8.61 2.94 -2.01
C ALA A 59 -7.61 3.49 -3.05
N LEU A 60 -6.91 4.56 -2.68
CA LEU A 60 -5.80 5.11 -3.44
C LEU A 60 -4.54 4.26 -3.18
N LEU A 61 -3.85 3.83 -4.23
CA LEU A 61 -2.55 3.17 -4.11
C LEU A 61 -1.42 4.21 -4.09
N VAL A 62 -0.62 4.24 -3.04
CA VAL A 62 0.56 5.13 -2.96
C VAL A 62 1.82 4.27 -2.93
N SER A 63 2.81 4.59 -3.77
CA SER A 63 4.06 3.84 -3.81
C SER A 63 5.26 4.65 -4.29
N SER A 64 6.45 4.23 -3.88
CA SER A 64 7.74 4.66 -4.43
C SER A 64 8.25 3.79 -5.58
N ASP A 65 7.41 2.88 -6.10
CA ASP A 65 7.71 2.05 -7.27
C ASP A 65 6.87 2.50 -8.48
N ARG A 66 7.55 2.95 -9.56
CA ARG A 66 6.89 3.47 -10.76
C ARG A 66 6.14 2.38 -11.54
N ASP A 67 6.66 1.15 -11.55
CA ASP A 67 6.05 0.05 -12.29
C ASP A 67 4.75 -0.41 -11.63
N MET A 68 4.73 -0.47 -10.29
CA MET A 68 3.51 -0.80 -9.56
C MET A 68 2.40 0.24 -9.79
N VAL A 69 2.74 1.54 -9.72
CA VAL A 69 1.80 2.64 -10.00
C VAL A 69 1.27 2.58 -11.43
N SER A 70 2.16 2.40 -12.41
CA SER A 70 1.78 2.28 -13.82
C SER A 70 0.82 1.11 -14.07
N ARG A 71 1.09 -0.05 -13.46
CA ARG A 71 0.24 -1.24 -13.57
C ARG A 71 -1.11 -1.05 -12.90
N ALA A 72 -1.17 -0.42 -11.72
CA ALA A 72 -2.42 -0.11 -11.04
C ALA A 72 -3.29 0.84 -11.87
N ARG A 73 -2.69 1.89 -12.46
CA ARG A 73 -3.39 2.83 -13.35
C ARG A 73 -3.98 2.14 -14.58
N LYS A 74 -3.26 1.18 -15.19
CA LYS A 74 -3.77 0.36 -16.30
C LYS A 74 -5.00 -0.49 -15.92
N LEU A 75 -5.18 -0.77 -14.64
CA LEU A 75 -6.33 -1.48 -14.08
C LEU A 75 -7.43 -0.52 -13.58
N ASN A 76 -7.34 0.77 -13.91
CA ASN A 76 -8.23 1.84 -13.47
C ASN A 76 -8.29 2.02 -11.95
N ILE A 77 -7.20 1.68 -11.24
CA ILE A 77 -7.06 1.93 -9.81
C ILE A 77 -6.33 3.26 -9.65
N PRO A 78 -6.87 4.23 -8.89
CA PRO A 78 -6.18 5.47 -8.58
C PRO A 78 -4.86 5.18 -7.88
N ALA A 79 -3.75 5.61 -8.46
CA ALA A 79 -2.43 5.34 -7.91
C ALA A 79 -1.50 6.54 -8.11
N PHE A 80 -0.60 6.74 -7.16
CA PHE A 80 0.31 7.88 -7.09
C PHE A 80 1.73 7.44 -6.75
N TYR A 81 2.67 7.91 -7.55
CA TYR A 81 4.09 7.71 -7.33
C TYR A 81 4.64 8.80 -6.40
N VAL A 82 4.88 8.46 -5.14
CA VAL A 82 5.15 9.42 -4.06
C VAL A 82 6.46 10.20 -4.24
N LEU A 83 7.40 9.71 -5.05
CA LEU A 83 8.67 10.42 -5.27
C LEU A 83 8.58 11.44 -6.43
N ASP A 84 7.45 11.52 -7.12
CA ASP A 84 7.19 12.55 -8.13
C ASP A 84 6.33 13.67 -7.53
N ASP A 85 6.76 14.91 -7.74
CA ASP A 85 6.13 16.08 -7.15
C ASP A 85 4.70 16.30 -7.67
N SER A 86 4.45 16.02 -8.95
CA SER A 86 3.12 16.19 -9.55
C SER A 86 2.13 15.17 -8.99
N ASP A 87 2.55 13.90 -8.88
CA ASP A 87 1.75 12.84 -8.27
C ASP A 87 1.48 13.11 -6.78
N ARG A 88 2.46 13.64 -6.03
CA ARG A 88 2.23 14.02 -4.62
C ARG A 88 1.22 15.13 -4.48
N THR A 89 1.34 16.19 -5.29
CA THR A 89 0.39 17.31 -5.28
C THR A 89 -1.02 16.81 -5.56
N GLN A 90 -1.20 16.00 -6.62
CA GLN A 90 -2.49 15.43 -6.97
C GLN A 90 -3.05 14.51 -5.86
N LEU A 91 -2.19 13.73 -5.20
CA LEU A 91 -2.59 12.93 -4.04
C LEU A 91 -3.14 13.80 -2.90
N LEU A 92 -2.44 14.89 -2.55
CA LEU A 92 -2.86 15.80 -1.49
C LEU A 92 -4.20 16.48 -1.81
N GLU A 93 -4.37 16.94 -3.05
CA GLU A 93 -5.65 17.49 -3.54
C GLU A 93 -6.78 16.47 -3.41
N THR A 94 -6.51 15.20 -3.79
CA THR A 94 -7.51 14.11 -3.71
C THR A 94 -7.92 13.82 -2.27
N LEU A 95 -7.00 13.96 -1.32
CA LEU A 95 -7.26 13.77 0.11
C LEU A 95 -7.97 14.97 0.76
N GLY A 96 -8.22 16.07 0.03
CA GLY A 96 -8.76 17.31 0.56
C GLY A 96 -7.75 18.15 1.32
N GLY A 97 -6.44 17.90 1.13
CA GLY A 97 -5.38 18.76 1.60
C GLY A 97 -5.34 20.05 0.77
N VAL A 98 -5.21 21.20 1.43
CA VAL A 98 -4.93 22.48 0.76
C VAL A 98 -3.47 22.43 0.30
N VAL A 99 -3.25 22.49 -1.01
CA VAL A 99 -1.93 22.68 -1.64
C VAL A 99 -1.64 24.16 -1.80
#